data_AF-A0A1Z4C4K7-F1
#
_entry.id   AF-A0A1Z4C4K7-F1
#
_cell.length_a   1.000
_cell.length_b   1.000
_cell.length_c   1.000
_cell.angle_alpha   90.00
_cell.angle_beta   90.00
_cell.angle_gamma   90.00
#
_symmetry.space_group_name_H-M   'P 1'
#
loop_
_entity.id
_entity.type
_entity.pdbx_description
1 polymer ?
#
loop_
_entity_poly.entity_id
_entity_poly.type
_entity_poly.pdbx_seq_one_letter_code
_entity_poly.pdbx_strand_id
1 'polypeptide(L)'
;MPLEVSGFIRPFQFDFRTAAKEGGQNFYVEIKASPAKLMQGHNLYGSDDLWPCAEFMIHLLYDTYPQLAQFLDVPYWSVEQVDITYHSWCKTENEALQFVNALQNVSNGQTRARTGYSGTVYFGKANSRIKKIKVYVKLLEILNLLAKDKRAGRGKAPLSAIYTPKLLDWAKGMVRWEASLKTRWFQRRHISNNLFDLCKVFDAQGFWRESTHDIFKALEGKHMRIIKDDQIEKQLRDKFPTVNARSGKVTYGKANAAYRVYRAIKTEGWIEAKRTCSVGAFHNAIEMLHACGLSKALLQNLQGDGLKCEVIPFIRYVEINFGEQYPPFLQQSAA
;
A
#
# COMPACT_ATOMS: atom_id res chain seq x y z
N MET A 1 -23.92 23.09 7.69
CA MET A 1 -23.35 24.37 7.19
C MET A 1 -22.18 24.02 6.30
N PRO A 2 -22.20 24.38 4.99
CA PRO A 2 -21.05 24.18 4.14
C PRO A 2 -19.96 25.17 4.57
N LEU A 3 -18.81 24.67 4.98
CA LEU A 3 -17.59 25.48 5.10
C LEU A 3 -17.28 26.01 3.69
N GLU A 4 -17.07 27.32 3.55
CA GLU A 4 -16.58 27.90 2.29
C GLU A 4 -15.19 27.32 1.96
N VAL A 5 -15.15 26.32 1.07
CA VAL A 5 -13.92 25.63 0.62
C VAL A 5 -13.22 26.41 -0.51
N SER A 6 -13.72 27.58 -0.90
CA SER A 6 -13.30 28.34 -2.09
C SER A 6 -11.81 28.74 -2.10
N GLY A 7 -11.16 28.80 -0.93
CA GLY A 7 -9.74 29.18 -0.80
C GLY A 7 -8.70 28.04 -0.77
N PHE A 8 -9.13 26.77 -0.73
CA PHE A 8 -8.25 25.63 -0.43
C PHE A 8 -7.92 24.71 -1.60
N ILE A 9 -8.58 24.90 -2.74
CA ILE A 9 -8.45 23.97 -3.88
C ILE A 9 -7.19 24.32 -4.69
N ARG A 10 -6.23 23.39 -4.77
CA ARG A 10 -5.12 23.46 -5.74
C ARG A 10 -5.72 23.57 -7.15
N PRO A 11 -5.07 24.24 -8.13
CA PRO A 11 -5.67 24.39 -9.45
C PRO A 11 -6.07 23.02 -9.97
N PHE A 12 -7.36 22.85 -10.20
CA PHE A 12 -7.91 21.64 -10.78
C PHE A 12 -7.42 21.57 -12.22
N GLN A 13 -6.87 20.43 -12.64
CA GLN A 13 -6.42 20.25 -14.02
C GLN A 13 -7.47 19.43 -14.77
N PHE A 14 -8.28 20.11 -15.58
CA PHE A 14 -9.04 19.46 -16.64
C PHE A 14 -8.09 19.18 -17.80
N ASP A 15 -8.00 17.92 -18.22
CA ASP A 15 -7.23 17.54 -19.41
C ASP A 15 -8.21 17.44 -20.59
N PHE A 16 -8.12 18.38 -21.52
CA PHE A 16 -8.86 18.33 -22.78
C PHE A 16 -8.08 17.47 -23.77
N ARG A 17 -8.71 16.40 -24.27
CA ARG A 17 -8.04 15.40 -25.11
C ARG A 17 -8.79 15.17 -26.41
N THR A 18 -8.01 14.95 -27.45
CA THR A 18 -8.50 14.50 -28.75
C THR A 18 -8.16 13.03 -28.92
N ALA A 19 -9.13 12.20 -29.33
CA ALA A 19 -8.92 10.78 -29.61
C ALA A 19 -8.08 10.53 -30.88
N ALA A 20 -7.55 11.58 -31.51
CA ALA A 20 -6.73 11.49 -32.73
C ALA A 20 -5.47 10.61 -32.56
N LYS A 21 -4.96 10.42 -31.33
CA LYS A 21 -3.85 9.49 -31.05
C LYS A 21 -4.24 8.01 -31.07
N GLU A 22 -5.53 7.67 -31.06
CA GLU A 22 -6.04 6.29 -31.03
C GLU A 22 -6.98 5.95 -32.21
N GLY A 23 -7.04 6.79 -33.25
CA GLY A 23 -7.82 6.53 -34.47
C GLY A 23 -9.31 6.85 -34.39
N GLY A 24 -9.77 7.48 -33.30
CA GLY A 24 -11.14 7.97 -33.16
C GLY A 24 -11.30 9.44 -33.57
N GLN A 25 -12.43 9.79 -34.20
CA GLN A 25 -12.77 11.18 -34.55
C GLN A 25 -13.40 11.99 -33.40
N ASN A 26 -13.58 11.38 -32.22
CA ASN A 26 -14.36 11.99 -31.14
C ASN A 26 -13.48 12.82 -30.18
N PHE A 27 -13.95 14.03 -29.87
CA PHE A 27 -13.41 14.88 -28.81
C PHE A 27 -13.97 14.42 -27.47
N TYR A 28 -13.13 14.41 -26.41
CA TYR A 28 -13.61 14.09 -25.07
C TYR A 28 -12.91 14.92 -23.99
N VAL A 29 -13.60 15.09 -22.87
CA VAL A 29 -13.07 15.74 -21.68
C VAL A 29 -12.69 14.66 -20.68
N GLU A 30 -11.45 14.67 -20.22
CA GLU A 30 -11.00 13.76 -19.17
C GLU A 30 -10.90 14.50 -17.84
N ILE A 31 -11.64 14.03 -16.85
CA ILE A 31 -11.62 14.57 -15.50
C ILE A 31 -10.76 13.67 -14.60
N LYS A 32 -9.65 14.21 -14.07
CA LYS A 32 -8.75 13.49 -13.16
C LYS A 32 -8.65 14.20 -11.82
N ALA A 33 -9.31 13.65 -10.81
CA ALA A 33 -9.21 14.17 -9.45
C ALA A 33 -9.51 13.12 -8.40
N SER A 34 -9.19 13.45 -7.15
CA SER A 34 -9.66 12.73 -5.98
C SER A 34 -10.89 13.45 -5.44
N PRO A 35 -12.10 12.85 -5.50
CA PRO A 35 -13.34 13.47 -5.02
C PRO A 35 -13.20 13.98 -3.57
N ALA A 36 -12.61 13.16 -2.68
CA ALA A 36 -12.35 13.54 -1.30
C ALA A 36 -11.49 14.81 -1.18
N LYS A 37 -10.42 14.96 -1.98
CA LYS A 37 -9.63 16.20 -1.94
C LYS A 37 -10.43 17.42 -2.36
N LEU A 38 -11.39 17.26 -3.28
CA LEU A 38 -12.21 18.38 -3.73
C LEU A 38 -13.27 18.76 -2.68
N MET A 39 -13.92 17.77 -2.09
CA MET A 39 -15.02 17.99 -1.15
C MET A 39 -14.56 18.49 0.22
N GLN A 40 -13.41 18.01 0.72
CA GLN A 40 -12.94 18.28 2.09
C GLN A 40 -11.47 18.72 2.18
N GLY A 41 -10.77 18.88 1.05
CA GLY A 41 -9.38 19.37 1.02
C GLY A 41 -8.30 18.30 1.29
N HIS A 42 -8.68 17.09 1.69
CA HIS A 42 -7.75 15.97 1.93
C HIS A 42 -8.36 14.62 1.54
N ASN A 43 -7.53 13.60 1.33
CA ASN A 43 -7.96 12.23 1.01
C ASN A 43 -7.68 11.25 2.15
N LEU A 44 -7.86 11.67 3.41
CA LEU A 44 -7.57 10.79 4.54
C LEU A 44 -8.64 9.70 4.71
N TYR A 45 -9.88 10.04 4.37
CA TYR A 45 -11.02 9.16 4.18
C TYR A 45 -11.85 9.76 3.03
N GLY A 46 -12.88 9.07 2.56
CA GLY A 46 -13.75 9.52 1.47
C GLY A 46 -15.01 8.67 1.39
N SER A 47 -15.90 8.95 0.42
CA SER A 47 -17.09 8.12 0.19
C SER A 47 -16.75 6.92 -0.69
N ASP A 48 -17.41 5.80 -0.42
CA ASP A 48 -17.43 4.61 -1.28
C ASP A 48 -18.53 4.71 -2.37
N ASP A 49 -19.45 5.67 -2.25
CA ASP A 49 -20.51 5.88 -3.23
C ASP A 49 -19.94 6.56 -4.48
N LEU A 50 -20.01 5.84 -5.61
CA LEU A 50 -19.46 6.31 -6.88
C LEU A 50 -20.22 7.54 -7.42
N TRP A 51 -21.55 7.58 -7.28
CA TRP A 51 -22.34 8.68 -7.85
C TRP A 51 -22.02 10.04 -7.20
N PRO A 52 -22.11 10.22 -5.87
CA PRO A 52 -21.73 11.50 -5.24
C PRO A 52 -20.29 11.92 -5.56
N CYS A 53 -19.37 10.96 -5.67
CA CYS A 53 -18.00 11.22 -6.07
C CYS A 53 -17.89 11.78 -7.50
N ALA A 54 -18.60 11.17 -8.46
CA ALA A 54 -18.63 11.60 -9.84
C ALA A 54 -19.39 12.92 -10.01
N GLU A 55 -20.57 13.04 -9.40
CA GLU A 55 -21.43 14.21 -9.44
C GLU A 55 -20.69 15.47 -9.01
N PHE A 56 -19.90 15.41 -7.92
CA PHE A 56 -19.10 16.56 -7.48
C PHE A 56 -18.07 16.98 -8.53
N MET A 57 -17.40 16.00 -9.16
CA MET A 57 -16.41 16.27 -10.22
C MET A 57 -17.07 16.86 -11.48
N ILE A 58 -18.28 16.40 -11.81
CA ILE A 58 -19.09 16.88 -12.92
C ILE A 58 -19.58 18.30 -12.65
N HIS A 59 -20.14 18.59 -11.48
CA HIS A 59 -20.58 19.94 -11.12
C HIS A 59 -19.43 20.94 -11.21
N LEU A 60 -18.23 20.57 -10.75
CA LEU A 60 -17.06 21.43 -10.91
C LEU A 60 -16.74 21.73 -12.37
N LEU A 61 -16.89 20.77 -13.29
CA LEU A 61 -16.74 20.99 -14.73
C LEU A 61 -17.80 21.97 -15.26
N TYR A 62 -19.06 21.79 -14.86
CA TYR A 62 -20.18 22.61 -15.30
C TYR A 62 -20.04 24.06 -14.82
N ASP A 63 -19.62 24.25 -13.58
CA ASP A 63 -19.38 25.58 -13.00
C ASP A 63 -18.18 26.28 -13.64
N THR A 64 -17.11 25.52 -13.94
CA THR A 64 -15.87 26.09 -14.49
C THR A 64 -15.99 26.37 -16.00
N TYR A 65 -16.68 25.51 -16.75
CA TYR A 65 -16.80 25.57 -18.21
C TYR A 65 -18.25 25.37 -18.68
N PRO A 66 -19.17 26.29 -18.35
CA PRO A 66 -20.60 26.13 -18.63
C PRO A 66 -20.91 26.01 -20.13
N GLN A 67 -20.16 26.70 -21.00
CA GLN A 67 -20.33 26.60 -22.45
C GLN A 67 -19.92 25.21 -22.97
N LEU A 68 -18.81 24.66 -22.46
CA LEU A 68 -18.37 23.32 -22.85
C LEU A 68 -19.35 22.24 -22.38
N ALA A 69 -19.89 22.39 -21.17
CA ALA A 69 -20.82 21.45 -20.58
C ALA A 69 -22.07 21.21 -21.45
N GLN A 70 -22.50 22.23 -22.21
CA GLN A 70 -23.64 22.14 -23.14
C GLN A 70 -23.38 21.19 -24.34
N PHE A 71 -22.12 20.91 -24.66
CA PHE A 71 -21.73 20.03 -25.77
C PHE A 71 -21.42 18.59 -25.33
N LEU A 72 -21.51 18.29 -24.02
CA LEU A 72 -21.18 16.97 -23.50
C LEU A 72 -22.35 16.00 -23.70
N ASP A 73 -22.05 14.83 -24.27
CA ASP A 73 -23.03 13.77 -24.46
C ASP A 73 -23.15 12.91 -23.19
N VAL A 74 -24.03 13.34 -22.29
CA VAL A 74 -24.21 12.77 -20.94
C VAL A 74 -24.39 11.25 -20.95
N PRO A 75 -25.28 10.64 -21.77
CA PRO A 75 -25.47 9.20 -21.82
C PRO A 75 -24.21 8.36 -22.06
N TYR A 76 -23.15 8.93 -22.65
CA TYR A 76 -21.91 8.21 -22.99
C TYR A 76 -20.76 8.44 -22.00
N TRP A 77 -21.01 9.09 -20.87
CA TRP A 77 -19.99 9.25 -19.85
C TRP A 77 -19.49 7.90 -19.35
N SER A 78 -18.16 7.78 -19.24
CA SER A 78 -17.50 6.53 -18.88
C SER A 78 -16.44 6.73 -17.81
N VAL A 79 -16.27 5.71 -16.99
CA VAL A 79 -15.29 5.66 -15.91
C VAL A 79 -14.06 4.91 -16.40
N GLU A 80 -12.98 5.65 -16.65
CA GLU A 80 -11.72 5.06 -17.12
C GLU A 80 -10.89 4.40 -16.01
N GLN A 81 -10.97 4.97 -14.80
CA GLN A 81 -10.25 4.47 -13.64
C GLN A 81 -10.97 4.86 -12.34
N VAL A 82 -11.02 3.91 -11.39
CA VAL A 82 -11.41 4.19 -10.00
C VAL A 82 -10.26 3.78 -9.08
N ASP A 83 -9.92 4.66 -8.15
CA ASP A 83 -8.96 4.38 -7.08
C ASP A 83 -9.72 4.16 -5.77
N ILE A 84 -9.86 2.89 -5.37
CA ILE A 84 -10.55 2.51 -4.13
C ILE A 84 -9.51 2.39 -3.02
N THR A 85 -9.73 3.05 -1.88
CA THR A 85 -8.76 3.08 -0.78
C THR A 85 -9.34 2.61 0.53
N TYR A 86 -8.68 1.64 1.17
CA TYR A 86 -8.94 1.26 2.55
C TYR A 86 -7.65 1.24 3.37
N HIS A 87 -7.80 1.20 4.69
CA HIS A 87 -6.71 1.38 5.64
C HIS A 87 -6.68 0.22 6.63
N SER A 88 -5.46 -0.17 7.00
CA SER A 88 -5.15 -0.96 8.19
C SER A 88 -4.23 -0.16 9.11
N TRP A 89 -4.10 -0.60 10.37
CA TRP A 89 -3.29 0.09 11.37
C TRP A 89 -2.20 -0.81 11.94
N CYS A 90 -0.99 -0.27 11.98
CA CYS A 90 0.10 -0.75 12.82
C CYS A 90 0.11 0.00 14.15
N LYS A 91 0.79 -0.53 15.17
CA LYS A 91 0.84 0.13 16.49
C LYS A 91 1.64 1.44 16.46
N THR A 92 2.66 1.50 15.60
CA THR A 92 3.57 2.64 15.52
C THR A 92 3.93 2.97 14.07
N GLU A 93 4.41 4.19 13.83
CA GLU A 93 4.92 4.63 12.51
C GLU A 93 6.09 3.78 12.02
N ASN A 94 7.01 3.44 12.92
CA ASN A 94 8.17 2.62 12.58
C ASN A 94 7.74 1.22 12.13
N GLU A 95 6.76 0.65 12.81
CA GLU A 95 6.16 -0.63 12.47
C GLU A 95 5.44 -0.59 11.12
N ALA A 96 4.68 0.48 10.85
CA ALA A 96 4.06 0.70 9.53
C ALA A 96 5.11 0.80 8.41
N LEU A 97 6.21 1.51 8.64
CA LEU A 97 7.32 1.62 7.68
C LEU A 97 7.99 0.28 7.43
N GLN A 98 8.29 -0.48 8.49
CA GLN A 98 8.87 -1.81 8.38
C GLN A 98 7.95 -2.77 7.64
N PHE A 99 6.65 -2.76 7.96
CA PHE A 99 5.63 -3.54 7.28
C PHE A 99 5.61 -3.25 5.78
N VAL A 100 5.47 -1.97 5.41
CA VAL A 100 5.41 -1.56 3.99
C VAL A 100 6.73 -1.87 3.28
N ASN A 101 7.89 -1.64 3.90
CA ASN A 101 9.17 -1.99 3.29
C ASN A 101 9.34 -3.50 3.10
N ALA A 102 8.83 -4.31 4.03
CA ALA A 102 8.86 -5.77 3.92
C ALA A 102 7.94 -6.27 2.79
N LEU A 103 6.84 -5.56 2.47
CA LEU A 103 5.98 -5.86 1.31
C LEU A 103 6.71 -5.78 -0.03
N GLN A 104 7.84 -5.06 -0.14
CA GLN A 104 8.64 -4.99 -1.37
C GLN A 104 9.16 -6.36 -1.81
N ASN A 105 9.27 -7.31 -0.89
CA ASN A 105 9.77 -8.65 -1.15
C ASN A 105 8.63 -9.69 -1.31
N VAL A 106 7.38 -9.22 -1.38
CA VAL A 106 6.21 -10.07 -1.57
C VAL A 106 5.92 -10.24 -3.06
N SER A 107 5.74 -11.50 -3.47
CA SER A 107 5.39 -11.90 -4.82
C SER A 107 4.45 -13.10 -4.77
N ASN A 108 3.45 -13.10 -5.65
CA ASN A 108 2.55 -14.23 -5.88
C ASN A 108 2.07 -14.20 -7.35
N GLY A 109 2.38 -15.27 -8.10
CA GLY A 109 2.10 -15.35 -9.54
C GLY A 109 2.65 -14.15 -10.33
N GLN A 110 1.76 -13.47 -11.08
CA GLN A 110 2.08 -12.27 -11.86
C GLN A 110 2.15 -10.98 -11.02
N THR A 111 1.68 -11.02 -9.77
CA THR A 111 1.67 -9.88 -8.86
C THR A 111 3.00 -9.83 -8.12
N ARG A 112 3.90 -8.98 -8.60
CA ARG A 112 5.20 -8.72 -7.97
C ARG A 112 5.28 -7.28 -7.52
N ALA A 113 5.84 -7.06 -6.33
CA ALA A 113 6.21 -5.74 -5.89
C ALA A 113 7.25 -5.13 -6.85
N ARG A 114 7.14 -3.82 -7.08
CA ARG A 114 8.11 -3.00 -7.81
C ARG A 114 8.79 -2.05 -6.84
N THR A 115 9.99 -1.62 -7.20
CA THR A 115 10.78 -0.59 -6.51
C THR A 115 9.87 0.56 -6.06
N GLY A 116 9.77 0.72 -4.75
CA GLY A 116 9.10 1.84 -4.13
C GLY A 116 10.09 2.68 -3.33
N TYR A 117 9.71 3.90 -3.02
CA TYR A 117 10.43 4.72 -2.04
C TYR A 117 10.17 4.14 -0.63
N SER A 118 11.04 4.44 0.33
CA SER A 118 10.82 4.03 1.73
C SER A 118 9.40 4.40 2.17
N GLY A 119 8.63 3.42 2.66
CA GLY A 119 7.23 3.60 3.06
C GLY A 119 6.20 3.59 1.92
N THR A 120 6.53 3.13 0.72
CA THR A 120 5.58 2.88 -0.38
C THR A 120 5.97 1.65 -1.19
N VAL A 121 5.00 0.85 -1.62
CA VAL A 121 5.17 -0.31 -2.50
C VAL A 121 4.09 -0.32 -3.58
N TYR A 122 4.46 -0.73 -4.79
CA TYR A 122 3.54 -0.93 -5.89
C TYR A 122 3.50 -2.39 -6.31
N PHE A 123 2.31 -2.92 -6.55
CA PHE A 123 2.11 -4.26 -7.09
C PHE A 123 1.48 -4.19 -8.48
N GLY A 124 1.96 -5.05 -9.39
CA GLY A 124 1.51 -5.11 -10.77
C GLY A 124 2.32 -4.22 -11.71
N LYS A 125 1.94 -4.18 -13.01
CA LYS A 125 2.68 -3.40 -14.01
C LYS A 125 2.33 -1.90 -13.96
N ALA A 126 3.32 -1.01 -14.08
CA ALA A 126 3.10 0.44 -14.09
C ALA A 126 2.18 0.88 -15.23
N ASN A 127 2.33 0.25 -16.40
CA ASN A 127 1.50 0.43 -17.59
C ASN A 127 0.35 -0.59 -17.67
N SER A 128 -0.04 -1.21 -16.55
CA SER A 128 -1.20 -2.11 -16.52
C SER A 128 -2.45 -1.36 -16.97
N ARG A 129 -3.21 -1.96 -17.89
CA ARG A 129 -4.53 -1.50 -18.32
C ARG A 129 -5.68 -2.12 -17.50
N ILE A 130 -5.36 -2.97 -16.51
CA ILE A 130 -6.33 -3.76 -15.75
C ILE A 130 -6.41 -3.24 -14.32
N LYS A 131 -5.43 -3.58 -13.48
CA LYS A 131 -5.34 -3.10 -12.09
C LYS A 131 -3.92 -2.72 -11.71
N LYS A 132 -3.80 -1.86 -10.71
CA LYS A 132 -2.55 -1.52 -10.01
C LYS A 132 -2.87 -1.38 -8.52
N ILE A 133 -2.00 -1.91 -7.66
CA ILE A 133 -2.18 -1.78 -6.21
C ILE A 133 -1.00 -1.01 -5.65
N LYS A 134 -1.27 -0.09 -4.73
CA LYS A 134 -0.26 0.71 -4.05
C LYS A 134 -0.50 0.62 -2.55
N VAL A 135 0.55 0.34 -1.80
CA VAL A 135 0.51 0.24 -0.34
C VAL A 135 1.51 1.22 0.24
N TYR A 136 1.10 2.07 1.18
CA TYR A 136 1.99 3.12 1.72
C TYR A 136 1.62 3.57 3.12
N VAL A 137 2.61 4.10 3.84
CA VAL A 137 2.41 4.74 5.15
C VAL A 137 1.79 6.11 4.92
N LYS A 138 0.55 6.30 5.39
CA LYS A 138 -0.23 7.48 5.03
C LYS A 138 0.23 8.74 5.75
N LEU A 139 0.59 8.66 7.03
CA LEU A 139 1.09 9.83 7.76
C LEU A 139 2.38 10.38 7.15
N LEU A 140 3.33 9.53 6.76
CA LEU A 140 4.54 9.95 6.07
C LEU A 140 4.24 10.70 4.76
N GLU A 141 3.23 10.25 3.99
CA GLU A 141 2.80 10.96 2.78
C GLU A 141 2.25 12.36 3.10
N ILE A 142 1.43 12.48 4.14
CA ILE A 142 0.88 13.78 4.59
C ILE A 142 1.97 14.72 5.06
N LEU A 143 2.92 14.24 5.87
CA LEU A 143 4.03 15.05 6.37
C LEU A 143 4.90 15.59 5.22
N ASN A 144 5.14 14.76 4.20
CA ASN A 144 5.84 15.18 2.98
C ASN A 144 5.05 16.24 2.19
N LEU A 145 3.72 16.13 2.12
CA LEU A 145 2.86 17.14 1.51
C LEU A 145 2.93 18.46 2.27
N LEU A 146 2.82 18.44 3.61
CA LEU A 146 2.91 19.63 4.46
C LEU A 146 4.28 20.30 4.35
N ALA A 147 5.37 19.53 4.29
CA ALA A 147 6.72 20.06 4.10
C ALA A 147 6.91 20.68 2.71
N LYS A 148 6.25 20.16 1.67
CA LYS A 148 6.24 20.79 0.33
C LYS A 148 5.42 22.07 0.32
N ASP A 149 4.26 22.08 0.99
CA ASP A 149 3.39 23.25 1.11
C ASP A 149 4.09 24.42 1.79
N LYS A 150 4.76 24.17 2.93
CA LYS A 150 5.57 25.16 3.64
C LYS A 150 6.66 25.78 2.77
N ARG A 151 7.32 24.98 1.93
CA ARG A 151 8.38 25.44 1.02
C ARG A 151 7.86 26.25 -0.16
N ALA A 152 6.62 26.01 -0.59
CA ALA A 152 6.06 26.65 -1.78
C ALA A 152 5.70 28.13 -1.58
N GLY A 153 5.64 28.63 -0.34
CA GLY A 153 5.60 30.06 -0.02
C GLY A 153 4.41 30.86 -0.59
N ARG A 154 3.38 31.06 0.24
CA ARG A 154 2.31 32.09 0.19
C ARG A 154 1.40 32.13 -1.05
N GLY A 155 0.09 32.10 -0.79
CA GLY A 155 -0.98 32.40 -1.75
C GLY A 155 -2.27 31.60 -1.55
N LYS A 156 -2.22 30.51 -0.77
CA LYS A 156 -3.38 29.68 -0.43
C LYS A 156 -3.41 29.42 1.07
N ALA A 157 -4.60 29.15 1.60
CA ALA A 157 -4.71 28.77 3.00
C ALA A 157 -3.90 27.47 3.23
N PRO A 158 -3.06 27.44 4.28
CA PRO A 158 -2.03 26.41 4.42
C PRO A 158 -2.68 25.05 4.63
N LEU A 159 -2.11 23.99 4.04
CA LEU A 159 -2.64 22.63 4.21
C LEU A 159 -2.64 22.18 5.68
N SER A 160 -1.82 22.81 6.53
CA SER A 160 -1.84 22.60 7.98
C SER A 160 -3.15 23.04 8.64
N ALA A 161 -3.94 23.91 8.02
CA ALA A 161 -5.26 24.26 8.52
C ALA A 161 -6.28 23.13 8.27
N ILE A 162 -6.10 22.36 7.20
CA ILE A 162 -6.93 21.18 6.87
C ILE A 162 -6.49 19.97 7.70
N TYR A 163 -5.18 19.67 7.73
CA TYR A 163 -4.64 18.54 8.48
C TYR A 163 -4.49 18.90 9.97
N THR A 164 -5.60 18.89 10.69
CA THR A 164 -5.64 19.16 12.13
C THR A 164 -4.84 18.13 12.94
N PRO A 165 -4.41 18.45 14.18
CA PRO A 165 -3.75 17.49 15.05
C PRO A 165 -4.54 16.20 15.26
N LYS A 166 -5.87 16.26 15.32
CA LYS A 166 -6.74 15.07 15.44
C LYS A 166 -6.67 14.17 14.20
N LEU A 167 -6.62 14.75 13.00
CA LEU A 167 -6.46 13.99 11.76
C LEU A 167 -5.08 13.36 11.64
N LEU A 168 -4.03 14.10 12.04
CA LEU A 168 -2.67 13.57 12.06
C LEU A 168 -2.52 12.44 13.08
N ASP A 169 -3.17 12.55 14.23
CA ASP A 169 -3.20 11.50 15.25
C ASP A 169 -3.92 10.25 14.75
N TRP A 170 -5.08 10.40 14.11
CA TRP A 170 -5.80 9.29 13.49
C TRP A 170 -5.01 8.59 12.38
N ALA A 171 -4.16 9.34 11.67
CA ALA A 171 -3.29 8.80 10.63
C ALA A 171 -2.07 8.02 11.18
N LYS A 172 -1.80 8.05 12.49
CA LYS A 172 -0.66 7.32 13.08
C LYS A 172 -0.85 5.81 12.92
N GLY A 173 0.20 5.13 12.52
CA GLY A 173 0.22 3.70 12.21
C GLY A 173 -0.52 3.33 10.94
N MET A 174 -1.14 4.28 10.23
CA MET A 174 -2.04 4.00 9.12
C MET A 174 -1.27 3.53 7.87
N VAL A 175 -1.60 2.32 7.45
CA VAL A 175 -1.17 1.75 6.17
C VAL A 175 -2.34 1.83 5.20
N ARG A 176 -2.13 2.55 4.10
CA ARG A 176 -3.13 2.69 3.05
C ARG A 176 -2.94 1.67 1.96
N TRP A 177 -4.03 1.04 1.57
CA TRP A 177 -4.15 0.12 0.47
C TRP A 177 -5.04 0.72 -0.62
N GLU A 178 -4.41 1.10 -1.73
CA GLU A 178 -5.05 1.76 -2.86
C GLU A 178 -5.10 0.79 -4.04
N ALA A 179 -6.31 0.43 -4.46
CA ALA A 179 -6.56 -0.41 -5.62
C ALA A 179 -7.10 0.45 -6.76
N SER A 180 -6.25 0.67 -7.77
CA SER A 180 -6.62 1.32 -9.02
C SER A 180 -7.18 0.30 -10.00
N LEU A 181 -8.46 0.39 -10.31
CA LEU A 181 -9.16 -0.46 -11.28
C LEU A 181 -9.42 0.35 -12.55
N LYS A 182 -9.05 -0.20 -13.70
CA LYS A 182 -9.19 0.47 -15.01
C LYS A 182 -10.24 -0.21 -15.87
N THR A 183 -10.66 0.44 -16.95
CA THR A 183 -11.64 -0.04 -17.94
C THR A 183 -11.56 -1.54 -18.25
N ARG A 184 -10.37 -2.08 -18.52
CA ARG A 184 -10.21 -3.50 -18.86
C ARG A 184 -10.51 -4.46 -17.71
N TRP A 185 -10.42 -4.01 -16.45
CA TRP A 185 -10.80 -4.81 -15.28
C TRP A 185 -12.32 -5.02 -15.22
N PHE A 186 -13.10 -3.97 -15.48
CA PHE A 186 -14.56 -4.03 -15.55
C PHE A 186 -15.04 -4.89 -16.73
N GLN A 187 -14.48 -4.65 -17.92
CA GLN A 187 -14.81 -5.42 -19.13
C GLN A 187 -14.60 -6.93 -18.97
N ARG A 188 -13.52 -7.35 -18.29
CA ARG A 188 -13.24 -8.77 -18.00
C ARG A 188 -14.25 -9.42 -17.06
N ARG A 189 -15.06 -8.62 -16.37
CA ARG A 189 -16.14 -9.06 -15.46
C ARG A 189 -17.51 -8.81 -16.05
N HIS A 190 -17.59 -8.44 -17.33
CA HIS A 190 -18.84 -8.08 -18.00
C HIS A 190 -19.56 -6.90 -17.30
N ILE A 191 -18.80 -6.02 -16.66
CA ILE A 191 -19.31 -4.80 -16.02
C ILE A 191 -19.12 -3.64 -17.01
N SER A 192 -20.20 -2.91 -17.29
CA SER A 192 -20.16 -1.70 -18.11
C SER A 192 -19.30 -0.62 -17.44
N ASN A 193 -18.45 0.06 -18.22
CA ASN A 193 -17.73 1.24 -17.75
C ASN A 193 -18.51 2.54 -17.98
N ASN A 194 -19.74 2.49 -18.51
CA ASN A 194 -20.64 3.64 -18.51
C ASN A 194 -20.89 4.08 -17.05
N LEU A 195 -20.82 5.38 -16.77
CA LEU A 195 -20.93 5.90 -15.41
C LEU A 195 -22.25 5.49 -14.74
N PHE A 196 -23.37 5.68 -15.42
CA PHE A 196 -24.70 5.42 -14.85
C PHE A 196 -24.93 3.94 -14.62
N ASP A 197 -24.51 3.09 -15.56
CA ASP A 197 -24.62 1.64 -15.38
C ASP A 197 -23.68 1.12 -14.30
N LEU A 198 -22.46 1.64 -14.24
CA LEU A 198 -21.49 1.27 -13.22
C LEU A 198 -22.00 1.65 -11.83
N CYS A 199 -22.58 2.85 -11.66
CA CYS A 199 -23.16 3.28 -10.38
C CYS A 199 -24.22 2.32 -9.83
N LYS A 200 -24.98 1.62 -10.68
CA LYS A 200 -26.01 0.65 -10.24
C LYS A 200 -25.42 -0.61 -9.62
N VAL A 201 -24.19 -0.97 -9.99
CA VAL A 201 -23.54 -2.24 -9.62
C VAL A 201 -22.22 -2.03 -8.88
N PHE A 202 -21.87 -0.79 -8.53
CA PHE A 202 -20.57 -0.46 -7.96
C PHE A 202 -20.50 -0.95 -6.50
N ASP A 203 -19.66 -1.96 -6.26
CA ASP A 203 -19.37 -2.47 -4.93
C ASP A 203 -17.91 -2.18 -4.60
N ALA A 204 -17.67 -1.06 -3.90
CA ALA A 204 -16.32 -0.62 -3.55
C ALA A 204 -15.56 -1.68 -2.75
N GLN A 205 -16.21 -2.26 -1.73
CA GLN A 205 -15.60 -3.25 -0.85
C GLN A 205 -15.32 -4.56 -1.58
N GLY A 206 -16.30 -5.08 -2.33
CA GLY A 206 -16.14 -6.32 -3.10
C GLY A 206 -15.09 -6.19 -4.19
N PHE A 207 -15.12 -5.11 -4.96
CA PHE A 207 -14.13 -4.86 -6.01
C PHE A 207 -12.72 -4.70 -5.44
N TRP A 208 -12.60 -4.00 -4.31
CA TRP A 208 -11.33 -3.88 -3.62
C TRP A 208 -10.82 -5.24 -3.14
N ARG A 209 -11.65 -6.04 -2.45
CA ARG A 209 -11.27 -7.38 -1.95
C ARG A 209 -10.81 -8.29 -3.06
N GLU A 210 -11.56 -8.33 -4.16
CA GLU A 210 -11.21 -9.14 -5.32
C GLU A 210 -9.89 -8.68 -5.95
N SER A 211 -9.69 -7.37 -6.04
CA SER A 211 -8.48 -6.81 -6.64
C SER A 211 -7.24 -7.11 -5.79
N THR A 212 -7.35 -7.11 -4.46
CA THR A 212 -6.23 -7.30 -3.53
C THR A 212 -6.02 -8.75 -3.11
N HIS A 213 -6.97 -9.65 -3.38
CA HIS A 213 -6.94 -11.06 -2.98
C HIS A 213 -5.58 -11.74 -3.18
N ASP A 214 -4.96 -11.59 -4.35
CA ASP A 214 -3.67 -12.22 -4.67
C ASP A 214 -2.54 -11.81 -3.70
N ILE A 215 -2.57 -10.56 -3.23
CA ILE A 215 -1.60 -10.02 -2.26
C ILE A 215 -1.89 -10.61 -0.89
N PHE A 216 -3.13 -10.60 -0.45
CA PHE A 216 -3.54 -11.14 0.85
C PHE A 216 -3.22 -12.63 0.97
N LYS A 217 -3.53 -13.41 -0.06
CA LYS A 217 -3.14 -14.82 -0.18
C LYS A 217 -1.62 -15.02 -0.12
N ALA A 218 -0.85 -14.10 -0.71
CA ALA A 218 0.62 -14.14 -0.64
C ALA A 218 1.16 -13.88 0.77
N LEU A 219 0.39 -13.17 1.60
CA LEU A 219 0.73 -12.83 2.98
C LEU A 219 0.29 -13.92 3.96
N GLU A 220 -0.84 -14.59 3.72
CA GLU A 220 -1.36 -15.70 4.53
C GLU A 220 -0.35 -16.86 4.65
N GLY A 221 0.29 -17.25 3.54
CA GLY A 221 1.32 -18.31 3.54
C GLY A 221 2.69 -17.86 4.06
N LYS A 222 2.90 -16.55 4.23
CA LYS A 222 4.14 -15.96 4.75
C LYS A 222 3.95 -15.61 6.22
N HIS A 223 3.86 -16.64 7.06
CA HIS A 223 4.15 -16.44 8.47
C HIS A 223 5.60 -15.97 8.58
N MET A 224 5.83 -14.67 8.71
CA MET A 224 7.04 -14.21 9.38
C MET A 224 6.88 -14.68 10.83
N ARG A 225 7.39 -15.87 11.11
CA ARG A 225 7.37 -16.42 12.46
C ARG A 225 8.19 -15.48 13.32
N ILE A 226 7.56 -15.02 14.40
CA ILE A 226 8.27 -14.57 15.59
C ILE A 226 9.13 -15.72 16.05
N ILE A 227 10.38 -15.72 15.58
CA ILE A 227 11.39 -16.56 16.19
C ILE A 227 12.22 -15.60 17.03
N LYS A 228 11.94 -15.60 18.34
CA LYS A 228 12.89 -15.06 19.32
C LYS A 228 14.24 -15.72 19.05
N ASP A 229 15.34 -15.00 19.19
CA ASP A 229 16.69 -15.54 18.91
C ASP A 229 16.91 -16.93 19.54
N ASP A 230 16.44 -17.10 20.78
CA ASP A 230 16.50 -18.36 21.55
C ASP A 230 15.79 -19.54 20.85
N GLN A 231 14.73 -19.24 20.10
CA GLN A 231 13.98 -20.24 19.34
C GLN A 231 14.61 -20.55 17.97
N ILE A 232 15.44 -19.66 17.41
CA ILE A 232 16.13 -19.90 16.13
C ILE A 232 17.14 -21.01 16.31
N GLU A 233 17.94 -20.95 17.38
CA GLU A 233 18.90 -22.00 17.71
C GLU A 233 18.19 -23.35 17.90
N LYS A 234 17.09 -23.37 18.67
CA LYS A 234 16.31 -24.59 18.89
C LYS A 234 15.75 -25.17 17.59
N GLN A 235 15.12 -24.35 16.75
CA GLN A 235 14.57 -24.81 15.46
C GLN A 235 15.64 -25.32 14.51
N LEU A 236 16.83 -24.69 14.49
CA LEU A 236 17.96 -25.17 13.70
C LEU A 236 18.43 -26.53 14.20
N ARG A 237 18.53 -26.72 15.53
CA ARG A 237 18.93 -28.00 16.13
C ARG A 237 17.89 -29.09 15.87
N ASP A 238 16.61 -28.77 15.96
CA ASP A 238 15.50 -29.71 15.73
C ASP A 238 15.44 -30.15 14.26
N LYS A 239 15.63 -29.24 13.30
CA LYS A 239 15.56 -29.55 11.86
C LYS A 239 16.85 -30.15 11.28
N PHE A 240 18.01 -29.81 11.84
CA PHE A 240 19.30 -30.20 11.28
C PHE A 240 20.22 -30.95 12.26
N PRO A 241 19.73 -32.04 12.90
CA PRO A 241 20.60 -32.93 13.67
C PRO A 241 21.52 -33.70 12.73
N THR A 242 22.75 -33.94 13.16
CA THR A 242 23.71 -34.80 12.45
C THR A 242 23.95 -36.05 13.29
N VAL A 243 23.48 -37.19 12.82
CA VAL A 243 23.68 -38.49 13.48
C VAL A 243 25.00 -39.09 13.01
N ASN A 244 25.86 -39.48 13.96
CA ASN A 244 27.09 -40.18 13.63
C ASN A 244 26.77 -41.64 13.24
N ALA A 245 27.11 -42.01 12.01
CA ALA A 245 26.81 -43.34 11.47
C ALA A 245 27.50 -44.51 12.20
N ARG A 246 28.62 -44.26 12.92
CA ARG A 246 29.34 -45.31 13.67
C ARG A 246 28.94 -45.40 15.14
N SER A 247 28.63 -44.27 15.78
CA SER A 247 28.37 -44.22 17.23
C SER A 247 26.91 -43.95 17.61
N GLY A 248 26.04 -43.66 16.63
CA GLY A 248 24.64 -43.31 16.86
C GLY A 248 24.43 -41.96 17.57
N LYS A 249 25.50 -41.26 17.96
CA LYS A 249 25.40 -39.99 18.70
C LYS A 249 24.91 -38.86 17.80
N VAL A 250 23.96 -38.08 18.32
CA VAL A 250 23.44 -36.88 17.65
C VAL A 250 24.34 -35.68 17.97
N THR A 251 24.72 -34.94 16.95
CA THR A 251 25.50 -33.70 17.06
C THR A 251 24.81 -32.56 16.31
N TYR A 252 25.03 -31.32 16.77
CA TYR A 252 24.35 -30.13 16.23
C TYR A 252 25.33 -29.15 15.55
N GLY A 253 26.49 -29.63 15.11
CA GLY A 253 27.56 -28.77 14.59
C GLY A 253 27.11 -27.87 13.44
N LYS A 254 26.33 -28.41 12.49
CA LYS A 254 25.78 -27.66 11.36
C LYS A 254 24.77 -26.60 11.80
N ALA A 255 23.81 -26.97 12.67
CA ALA A 255 22.84 -26.05 13.24
C ALA A 255 23.52 -24.88 13.98
N ASN A 256 24.52 -25.19 14.82
CA ASN A 256 25.27 -24.19 15.58
C ASN A 256 26.15 -23.29 14.67
N ALA A 257 26.64 -23.82 13.54
CA ALA A 257 27.34 -23.00 12.55
C ALA A 257 26.39 -22.02 11.85
N ALA A 258 25.21 -22.49 11.43
CA ALA A 258 24.19 -21.62 10.84
C ALA A 258 23.71 -20.52 11.82
N TYR A 259 23.53 -20.87 13.09
CA TYR A 259 23.17 -19.91 14.13
C TYR A 259 24.27 -18.85 14.37
N ARG A 260 25.55 -19.22 14.26
CA ARG A 260 26.66 -18.25 14.31
C ARG A 260 26.61 -17.25 13.18
N VAL A 261 26.31 -17.69 11.95
CA VAL A 261 26.11 -16.79 10.80
C VAL A 261 24.92 -15.86 11.02
N TYR A 262 23.81 -16.36 11.57
CA TYR A 262 22.66 -15.52 11.94
C TYR A 262 23.05 -14.41 12.92
N ARG A 263 23.81 -14.73 13.99
CA ARG A 263 24.29 -13.72 14.95
C ARG A 263 25.25 -12.72 14.31
N ALA A 264 26.17 -13.18 13.45
CA ALA A 264 27.07 -12.29 12.72
C ALA A 264 26.29 -11.32 11.82
N ILE A 265 25.27 -11.79 11.10
CA ILE A 265 24.40 -10.94 10.28
C ILE A 265 23.67 -9.89 11.16
N LYS A 266 23.26 -10.27 12.38
CA LYS A 266 22.58 -9.37 13.32
C LYS A 266 23.52 -8.30 13.89
N THR A 267 24.73 -8.68 14.26
CA THR A 267 25.70 -7.78 14.92
C THR A 267 26.49 -6.94 13.93
N GLU A 268 27.01 -7.55 12.88
CA GLU A 268 27.96 -6.95 11.93
C GLU A 268 27.29 -6.56 10.61
N GLY A 269 26.12 -7.11 10.32
CA GLY A 269 25.37 -6.86 9.10
C GLY A 269 25.61 -7.91 8.02
N TRP A 270 24.69 -7.95 7.06
CA TRP A 270 24.70 -8.95 5.97
C TRP A 270 25.99 -8.92 5.15
N ILE A 271 26.46 -7.72 4.78
CA ILE A 271 27.63 -7.55 3.92
C ILE A 271 28.88 -8.04 4.65
N GLU A 272 29.03 -7.64 5.91
CA GLU A 272 30.21 -7.97 6.70
C GLU A 272 30.23 -9.45 7.09
N ALA A 273 29.10 -10.01 7.53
CA ALA A 273 28.97 -11.44 7.81
C ALA A 273 29.27 -12.31 6.57
N LYS A 274 28.88 -11.85 5.38
CA LYS A 274 29.21 -12.54 4.12
C LYS A 274 30.71 -12.45 3.79
N ARG A 275 31.38 -11.36 4.17
CA ARG A 275 32.81 -11.14 3.96
C ARG A 275 33.66 -11.97 4.93
N THR A 276 33.22 -12.12 6.17
CA THR A 276 33.95 -12.82 7.24
C THR A 276 33.75 -14.34 7.21
N CYS A 277 32.62 -14.81 6.67
CA CYS A 277 32.35 -16.23 6.48
C CYS A 277 32.89 -16.74 5.13
N SER A 278 33.25 -18.02 5.06
CA SER A 278 33.52 -18.64 3.76
C SER A 278 32.24 -18.70 2.93
N VAL A 279 32.37 -18.52 1.60
CA VAL A 279 31.23 -18.46 0.67
C VAL A 279 30.31 -19.67 0.85
N GLY A 280 30.87 -20.88 0.84
CA GLY A 280 30.09 -22.10 1.03
C GLY A 280 29.37 -22.19 2.38
N ALA A 281 30.04 -21.82 3.48
CA ALA A 281 29.44 -21.85 4.80
C ALA A 281 28.31 -20.82 4.95
N PHE A 282 28.50 -19.62 4.38
CA PHE A 282 27.47 -18.58 4.39
C PHE A 282 26.23 -19.04 3.62
N HIS A 283 26.39 -19.51 2.39
CA HIS A 283 25.25 -19.97 1.57
C HIS A 283 24.51 -21.14 2.21
N ASN A 284 25.22 -22.14 2.75
CA ASN A 284 24.60 -23.26 3.47
C ASN A 284 23.83 -22.78 4.71
N ALA A 285 24.37 -21.83 5.47
CA ALA A 285 23.68 -21.25 6.61
C ALA A 285 22.39 -20.53 6.21
N ILE A 286 22.41 -19.75 5.11
CA ILE A 286 21.22 -19.06 4.59
C ILE A 286 20.12 -20.06 4.19
N GLU A 287 20.46 -21.14 3.50
CA GLU A 287 19.49 -22.19 3.15
C GLU A 287 18.87 -22.85 4.40
N MET A 288 19.67 -23.13 5.42
CA MET A 288 19.18 -23.68 6.69
C MET A 288 18.26 -22.69 7.42
N LEU A 289 18.61 -21.41 7.44
CA LEU A 289 17.78 -20.35 8.03
C LEU A 289 16.47 -20.15 7.24
N HIS A 290 16.49 -20.27 5.90
CA HIS A 290 15.30 -20.27 5.04
C HIS A 290 14.38 -21.45 5.35
N ALA A 291 14.95 -22.65 5.51
CA ALA A 291 14.18 -23.82 5.91
C ALA A 291 13.57 -23.68 7.31
N CYS A 292 14.18 -22.89 8.21
CA CYS A 292 13.58 -22.50 9.50
C CYS A 292 12.51 -21.39 9.39
N GLY A 293 12.26 -20.86 8.18
CA GLY A 293 11.21 -19.87 7.92
C GLY A 293 11.67 -18.41 7.90
N LEU A 294 12.99 -18.15 7.95
CA LEU A 294 13.55 -16.80 7.85
C LEU A 294 13.71 -16.43 6.37
N SER A 295 13.13 -15.31 5.92
CA SER A 295 13.30 -14.88 4.52
C SER A 295 14.69 -14.27 4.28
N LYS A 296 15.20 -14.35 3.03
CA LYS A 296 16.45 -13.68 2.65
C LYS A 296 16.43 -12.18 2.93
N ALA A 297 15.30 -11.54 2.64
CA ALA A 297 15.12 -10.10 2.85
C ALA A 297 15.18 -9.74 4.34
N LEU A 298 14.61 -10.56 5.23
CA LEU A 298 14.73 -10.37 6.67
C LEU A 298 16.19 -10.44 7.11
N LEU A 299 16.93 -11.46 6.66
CA LEU A 299 18.34 -11.62 7.00
C LEU A 299 19.20 -10.46 6.46
N GLN A 300 18.88 -9.92 5.28
CA GLN A 300 19.60 -8.78 4.70
C GLN A 300 19.42 -7.47 5.49
N ASN A 301 18.33 -7.33 6.24
CA ASN A 301 17.97 -6.11 6.97
C ASN A 301 18.03 -6.28 8.50
N LEU A 302 18.77 -7.29 8.99
CA LEU A 302 18.75 -7.70 10.40
C LEU A 302 19.62 -6.82 11.33
N GLN A 303 20.45 -5.93 10.81
CA GLN A 303 21.45 -5.18 11.58
C GLN A 303 20.87 -3.95 12.30
N GLY A 304 21.16 -3.80 13.60
CA GLY A 304 20.98 -2.55 14.37
C GLY A 304 20.27 -2.71 15.72
N ASP A 305 20.67 -1.90 16.72
CA ASP A 305 20.11 -1.85 18.09
C ASP A 305 18.65 -1.32 18.16
N GLY A 306 18.08 -0.89 17.04
CA GLY A 306 16.68 -0.43 16.95
C GLY A 306 15.67 -1.56 16.72
N LEU A 307 16.12 -2.76 16.39
CA LEU A 307 15.29 -3.96 16.28
C LEU A 307 15.46 -4.80 17.54
N LYS A 308 14.77 -4.41 18.61
CA LYS A 308 14.10 -5.44 19.43
C LYS A 308 13.23 -6.19 18.43
N CYS A 309 13.70 -7.33 17.90
CA CYS A 309 13.04 -8.13 16.89
C CYS A 309 11.72 -8.70 17.42
N GLU A 310 10.73 -7.86 17.76
CA GLU A 310 9.34 -8.23 17.63
C GLU A 310 9.10 -8.40 16.14
N VAL A 311 9.24 -9.64 15.67
CA VAL A 311 8.85 -9.99 14.31
C VAL A 311 7.39 -9.59 14.14
N ILE A 312 7.16 -8.64 13.27
CA ILE A 312 5.84 -8.12 12.90
C ILE A 312 5.08 -9.25 12.19
N PRO A 313 4.05 -9.87 12.82
CA PRO A 313 3.26 -10.88 12.14
C PRO A 313 2.43 -10.19 11.08
N PHE A 314 2.75 -10.35 9.79
CA PHE A 314 2.01 -9.74 8.68
C PHE A 314 0.49 -9.88 8.84
N ILE A 315 0.03 -11.04 9.30
CA ILE A 315 -1.39 -11.37 9.51
C ILE A 315 -2.13 -10.36 10.40
N ARG A 316 -1.51 -9.80 11.44
CA ARG A 316 -2.19 -8.84 12.33
C ARG A 316 -2.37 -7.44 11.73
N TYR A 317 -1.59 -7.10 10.71
CA TYR A 317 -1.56 -5.75 10.11
C TYR A 317 -2.29 -5.66 8.77
N VAL A 318 -2.75 -6.81 8.29
CA VAL A 318 -3.45 -6.99 7.03
C VAL A 318 -4.96 -6.99 7.25
N GLU A 319 -5.44 -7.14 8.49
CA GLU A 319 -6.87 -7.11 8.78
C GLU A 319 -7.43 -5.70 8.50
N ILE A 320 -8.21 -5.57 7.42
CA ILE A 320 -8.91 -4.34 7.07
C ILE A 320 -10.31 -4.40 7.70
N ASN A 321 -10.55 -3.51 8.66
CA ASN A 321 -11.87 -3.29 9.20
C ASN A 321 -12.61 -2.24 8.36
N PHE A 322 -13.47 -2.69 7.45
CA PHE A 322 -14.25 -1.80 6.58
C PHE A 322 -15.24 -0.89 7.34
N GLY A 323 -15.60 -1.24 8.58
CA GLY A 323 -16.45 -0.39 9.44
C GLY A 323 -15.70 0.78 10.08
N GLU A 324 -14.37 0.75 10.13
CA GLU A 324 -13.52 1.75 10.81
C GLU A 324 -12.70 2.59 9.81
N GLN A 325 -13.30 2.94 8.67
CA GLN A 325 -12.64 3.69 7.60
C GLN A 325 -12.86 5.21 7.69
N TYR A 326 -13.59 5.66 8.71
CA TYR A 326 -13.80 7.07 9.03
C TYR A 326 -13.28 7.39 10.43
N PRO A 327 -12.78 8.62 10.67
CA PRO A 327 -12.39 9.03 12.00
C PRO A 327 -13.58 9.00 12.97
N PRO A 328 -13.41 8.44 14.18
CA PRO A 328 -14.51 8.28 15.14
C PRO A 328 -15.09 9.62 15.60
N PHE A 329 -14.29 10.68 15.58
CA PHE A 329 -14.74 12.02 15.99
C PHE A 329 -15.67 12.70 14.98
N LEU A 330 -15.86 12.16 13.76
CA LEU A 330 -16.89 12.67 12.84
C LEU A 330 -18.29 12.23 13.25
N GLN A 331 -18.41 11.04 13.85
CA GLN A 331 -19.69 10.49 14.29
C GLN A 331 -20.26 11.23 15.51
N GLN A 332 -19.39 11.89 16.31
CA GLN A 332 -19.81 12.69 17.48
C GLN A 332 -20.39 14.07 17.12
N SER A 333 -20.24 14.52 15.88
CA SER A 333 -20.76 15.82 15.41
C SER A 333 -22.21 15.77 14.90
N ALA A 334 -22.83 14.59 14.93
CA ALA A 334 -24.20 14.35 14.47
C ALA A 334 -25.18 14.02 15.62
N ALA A 335 -24.79 14.27 16.87
CA ALA A 335 -25.62 14.09 18.06
C ALA A 335 -26.09 15.43 18.63
#